data_AF-A0A077QED3-F1
#
_entry.id   AF-A0A077QED3-F1
#
_cell.length_a   1.000
_cell.length_b   1.000
_cell.length_c   1.000
_cell.angle_alpha   90.00
_cell.angle_beta   90.00
_cell.angle_gamma   90.00
#
_symmetry.space_group_name_H-M   'P 1'
#
loop_
_entity.id
_entity.type
_entity.pdbx_description
1 polymer ?
#
loop_
_entity_poly.entity_id
_entity_poly.type
_entity_poly.pdbx_seq_one_letter_code
_entity_poly.pdbx_strand_id
1 'polypeptide(L)' 'MNYTYYTYYEGYDCNGNVIFNGNSGFVTKSDPANQNNVNAHVDWLLKDTKDKDNEVVRVVIKHITRL' A
#
# COMPACT_ATOMS: atom_id res chain seq x y z
N MET A 1 4.46 18.63 -10.73
CA MET A 1 4.33 17.55 -11.74
C MET A 1 3.72 16.38 -11.01
N ASN A 2 2.65 15.77 -11.53
CA ASN A 2 2.04 14.62 -10.86
C ASN A 2 2.89 13.37 -11.14
N TYR A 3 3.15 12.58 -10.11
CA TYR A 3 3.82 11.29 -10.24
C TYR A 3 2.81 10.19 -9.95
N THR A 4 2.63 9.27 -10.89
CA THR A 4 1.71 8.14 -10.77
C THR A 4 2.51 6.88 -10.48
N TYR A 5 1.98 6.02 -9.60
CA TYR A 5 2.61 4.78 -9.20
C TYR A 5 1.62 3.62 -9.22
N TYR A 6 2.15 2.42 -9.44
CA TYR A 6 1.47 1.16 -9.21
C TYR A 6 2.19 0.37 -8.10
N THR A 7 1.44 -0.22 -7.18
CA THR A 7 1.97 -0.94 -6.02
C THR A 7 1.43 -2.36 -5.95
N TYR A 8 2.33 -3.31 -5.71
CA TYR A 8 2.02 -4.69 -5.32
C TYR A 8 2.28 -4.84 -3.81
N TYR A 9 1.32 -5.38 -3.08
CA TYR A 9 1.40 -5.49 -1.63
C TYR A 9 0.66 -6.72 -1.08
N GLU A 10 1.07 -7.13 0.11
CA GLU A 10 0.48 -8.24 0.87
C GLU A 10 -0.15 -7.70 2.16
N GLY A 11 -1.34 -8.19 2.50
CA GLY A 11 -1.99 -7.97 3.79
C GLY A 11 -1.82 -9.18 4.72
N TYR A 12 -1.53 -8.89 5.98
CA TYR A 12 -1.19 -9.88 7.00
C TYR A 12 -2.20 -9.86 8.15
N ASP A 13 -2.49 -11.04 8.68
CA ASP A 13 -3.26 -11.22 9.92
C ASP A 13 -2.41 -10.92 11.18
N CYS A 14 -3.02 -11.02 12.37
CA CYS A 14 -2.33 -10.81 13.65
C CYS A 14 -1.27 -11.88 13.98
N ASN A 15 -1.29 -13.01 13.30
CA ASN A 15 -0.31 -14.09 13.45
C ASN A 15 0.87 -13.95 12.47
N GLY A 16 0.80 -13.00 11.54
CA GLY A 16 1.81 -12.80 10.50
C GLY A 16 1.64 -13.69 9.26
N ASN A 17 0.47 -14.29 9.06
CA ASN A 17 0.13 -15.00 7.84
C ASN A 17 -0.34 -14.02 6.76
N VAL A 18 0.02 -14.29 5.49
CA VAL A 18 -0.53 -13.54 4.35
C VAL A 18 -1.94 -14.02 4.08
N ILE A 19 -2.91 -13.11 4.21
CA ILE A 19 -4.33 -13.40 3.98
C ILE A 19 -4.91 -12.57 2.83
N PHE A 20 -4.18 -11.55 2.37
CA PHE A 20 -4.60 -10.67 1.29
C PHE A 20 -3.47 -10.38 0.30
N ASN A 21 -3.79 -10.38 -0.99
CA ASN A 21 -2.88 -9.95 -2.07
C ASN A 21 -3.52 -8.79 -2.82
N GLY A 22 -2.85 -7.65 -2.85
CA GLY A 22 -3.41 -6.41 -3.36
C GLY A 22 -2.53 -5.74 -4.39
N ASN A 23 -3.19 -5.09 -5.34
CA ASN A 23 -2.57 -4.20 -6.31
C ASN A 23 -3.34 -2.88 -6.38
N SER A 24 -2.67 -1.75 -6.18
CA SER A 24 -3.33 -0.44 -6.15
C SER A 24 -2.46 0.65 -6.78
N GLY A 25 -3.13 1.60 -7.44
CA GLY A 25 -2.49 2.79 -8.01
C GLY A 25 -2.67 4.02 -7.12
N PHE A 26 -1.67 4.91 -7.08
CA PHE A 26 -1.76 6.18 -6.36
C PHE A 26 -0.99 7.31 -7.08
N VAL A 27 -1.29 8.56 -6.73
CA VAL A 27 -0.69 9.75 -7.34
C VAL A 27 -0.14 10.68 -6.26
N THR A 28 1.09 11.16 -6.43
CA THR A 28 1.67 12.22 -5.60
C THR A 28 1.78 13.52 -6.39
N LYS A 29 1.42 14.66 -5.78
CA LYS A 29 1.32 15.97 -6.46
C LYS A 29 2.63 16.79 -6.45
N SER A 30 3.44 16.65 -5.41
CA SER A 30 4.62 17.51 -5.19
C SER A 30 5.92 16.77 -5.48
N ASP A 31 6.13 15.62 -4.82
CA ASP A 31 7.38 14.86 -4.87
C ASP A 31 7.14 13.40 -5.19
N PRO A 32 8.12 12.69 -5.77
CA PRO A 32 8.09 11.24 -5.91
C PRO A 32 7.86 10.52 -4.57
N ALA A 33 7.31 9.30 -4.63
CA ALA A 33 7.23 8.45 -3.47
C ALA A 33 8.64 8.09 -2.97
N ASN A 34 8.88 8.24 -1.68
CA ASN A 34 10.14 7.93 -1.00
C ASN A 34 9.85 7.42 0.42
N GLN A 35 10.87 6.94 1.12
CA GLN A 35 10.72 6.36 2.46
C GLN A 35 10.03 7.29 3.49
N ASN A 36 10.08 8.62 3.31
CA ASN A 36 9.51 9.57 4.25
C ASN A 36 8.01 9.83 3.99
N ASN A 37 7.53 9.67 2.74
CA ASN A 37 6.13 9.91 2.37
C ASN A 37 5.36 8.61 2.02
N VAL A 38 6.05 7.48 1.86
CA VAL A 38 5.42 6.17 1.57
C VAL A 38 4.53 5.70 2.71
N ASN A 39 4.77 6.16 3.94
CA ASN A 39 3.93 5.82 5.10
C ASN A 39 2.47 6.23 4.90
N ALA A 40 2.22 7.42 4.33
CA ALA A 40 0.85 7.86 4.05
C ALA A 40 0.15 6.96 3.02
N HIS A 41 0.91 6.39 2.06
CA HIS A 41 0.40 5.41 1.11
C HIS A 41 0.14 4.06 1.80
N VAL A 42 1.05 3.60 2.67
CA VAL A 42 0.86 2.38 3.47
C VAL A 42 -0.41 2.48 4.33
N ASP A 43 -0.65 3.62 4.98
CA ASP A 43 -1.85 3.85 5.79
C ASP A 43 -3.12 3.81 4.95
N TRP A 44 -3.08 4.41 3.75
CA TRP A 44 -4.19 4.35 2.80
C TRP A 44 -4.46 2.92 2.34
N LEU A 45 -3.42 2.17 1.97
CA LEU A 45 -3.52 0.75 1.57
C LEU A 45 -4.08 -0.09 2.70
N LEU A 46 -3.61 0.10 3.94
CA LEU A 46 -4.10 -0.63 5.10
C LEU A 46 -5.58 -0.37 5.33
N LYS A 47 -6.04 0.88 5.20
CA LYS A 47 -7.46 1.22 5.31
C LYS A 47 -8.29 0.56 4.21
N ASP A 48 -7.92 0.76 2.94
CA ASP A 48 -8.63 0.17 1.78
C ASP A 48 -8.67 -1.37 1.84
N THR A 49 -7.59 -1.98 2.35
CA THR A 49 -7.53 -3.43 2.54
C THR A 49 -8.43 -3.88 3.68
N LYS A 50 -8.43 -3.16 4.82
CA LYS A 50 -9.33 -3.45 5.96
C LYS A 50 -10.81 -3.31 5.62
N ASP A 51 -11.15 -2.40 4.72
CA ASP A 51 -12.52 -2.24 4.23
C ASP A 51 -12.97 -3.48 3.40
N LYS A 52 -12.03 -4.27 2.87
CA LYS A 52 -12.29 -5.52 2.11
C LYS A 52 -12.16 -6.76 2.97
N ASP A 53 -11.19 -6.77 3.88
CA ASP A 53 -10.90 -7.86 4.81
C ASP A 53 -10.43 -7.28 6.15
N ASN A 54 -11.31 -7.30 7.14
CA ASN A 54 -11.09 -6.68 8.44
C ASN A 54 -10.09 -7.45 9.33
N GLU A 55 -9.70 -8.67 8.96
CA GLU A 55 -8.68 -9.45 9.68
C GLU A 55 -7.26 -8.96 9.37
N VAL A 56 -7.08 -8.16 8.30
CA VAL A 56 -5.79 -7.58 7.94
C VAL A 56 -5.39 -6.52 8.96
N VAL A 57 -4.25 -6.72 9.63
CA VAL A 57 -3.71 -5.78 10.61
C VAL A 57 -2.48 -5.01 10.11
N ARG A 58 -1.81 -5.53 9.08
CA ARG A 58 -0.58 -4.95 8.50
C ARG A 58 -0.54 -5.13 7.00
N VAL A 59 -0.03 -4.13 6.29
CA VAL A 59 0.32 -4.22 4.86
C VAL A 59 1.83 -4.14 4.68
N VAL A 60 2.38 -4.96 3.78
CA VAL A 60 3.78 -4.89 3.34
C VAL A 60 3.81 -4.66 1.84
N ILE A 61 4.45 -3.58 1.42
CA ILE A 61 4.66 -3.28 0.02
C ILE A 61 5.81 -4.15 -0.51
N LYS A 62 5.52 -4.95 -1.54
CA LYS A 62 6.50 -5.83 -2.19
C LYS A 62 7.19 -5.14 -3.35
N HIS A 63 6.46 -4.26 -4.04
CA HIS A 63 6.98 -3.54 -5.20
C HIS A 63 6.21 -2.25 -5.45
N ILE A 64 6.93 -1.19 -5.84
CA ILE A 64 6.36 0.07 -6.32
C ILE A 64 7.06 0.40 -7.64
N THR A 65 6.27 0.65 -8.68
CA THR A 65 6.77 1.16 -9.97
C THR A 65 6.09 2.48 -10.30
N ARG A 66 6.89 3.44 -10.75
CA ARG A 66 6.38 4.70 -11.32
C ARG A 66 5.86 4.44 -12.73
N LEU A 67 4.66 4.94 -13.03
CA LEU A 67 4.02 4.88 -14.35
C LEU A 67 4.39 6.10 -15.20
#